data_AF-Q1H9T3-F1
#
_entry.id   AF-Q1H9T3-F1
#
_cell.length_a   1.000
_cell.length_b   1.000
_cell.length_c   1.000
_cell.angle_alpha   90.00
_cell.angle_beta   90.00
_cell.angle_gamma   90.00
#
_symmetry.space_group_name_H-M   'P 1'
#
loop_
_entity.id
_entity.type
_entity.pdbx_description
1 polymer ?
#
loop_
_entity_poly.entity_id
_entity_poly.type
_entity_poly.pdbx_seq_one_letter_code
_entity_poly.pdbx_strand_id
1 'polypeptide(L)'
;MNDFSHMQRHKEKLMAYVLHTEFGYTKSSIAKLMKISPQQMGQWIREANYEVEINSLQREVFGLKQELMQLGYSPMKSLDPSDF
;
A
#
# COMPACT_ATOMS: atom_id res chain seq x y z
N MET A 1 17.99 7.93 -15.88
CA MET A 1 16.53 7.73 -15.73
C MET A 1 16.18 8.23 -14.32
N ASN A 2 15.32 9.24 -14.17
CA ASN A 2 15.12 9.92 -12.88
C ASN A 2 14.21 9.12 -11.93
N ASP A 3 14.79 8.42 -10.96
CA ASP A 3 14.07 7.70 -9.89
C ASP A 3 13.14 8.61 -9.05
N PHE A 4 13.46 9.90 -8.94
CA PHE A 4 12.67 10.88 -8.18
C PHE A 4 11.26 11.11 -8.72
N SER A 5 11.02 10.90 -10.02
CA SER A 5 9.70 11.07 -10.65
C SER A 5 8.69 10.04 -10.12
N HIS A 6 9.16 8.83 -9.83
CA HIS A 6 8.31 7.74 -9.31
C HIS A 6 7.87 7.98 -7.86
N MET A 7 8.77 8.50 -7.01
CA MET A 7 8.44 8.87 -5.63
C MET A 7 7.42 10.01 -5.57
N GLN A 8 7.54 11.00 -6.45
CA GLN A 8 6.59 12.11 -6.52
C GLN A 8 5.21 11.59 -6.93
N ARG A 9 5.14 10.70 -7.92
CA ARG A 9 3.89 10.11 -8.38
C ARG A 9 3.21 9.22 -7.35
N HIS A 10 3.96 8.46 -6.55
CA HIS A 10 3.39 7.67 -5.45
C HIS A 10 2.75 8.57 -4.39
N LYS A 11 3.45 9.64 -3.96
CA LYS A 11 2.90 10.63 -3.03
C LYS A 11 1.63 11.31 -3.57
N GLU A 12 1.61 11.62 -4.86
CA GLU A 12 0.43 12.17 -5.53
C GLU A 12 -0.78 11.22 -5.48
N LYS A 13 -0.58 9.92 -5.71
CA LYS A 13 -1.66 8.91 -5.59
C LYS A 13 -2.20 8.83 -4.16
N LEU A 14 -1.33 8.82 -3.15
CA LEU A 14 -1.74 8.83 -1.75
C LEU A 14 -2.49 10.12 -1.37
N MET A 15 -2.06 11.27 -1.90
CA MET A 15 -2.79 12.52 -1.71
C MET A 15 -4.19 12.45 -2.33
N ALA A 16 -4.32 11.92 -3.55
CA ALA A 16 -5.62 11.72 -4.19
C ALA A 16 -6.53 10.78 -3.39
N TYR A 17 -5.95 9.73 -2.79
CA TYR A 17 -6.66 8.83 -1.89
C TYR A 17 -7.21 9.58 -0.67
N VAL A 18 -6.36 10.26 0.11
CA VAL A 18 -6.77 11.00 1.32
C VAL A 18 -7.82 12.06 0.99
N LEU A 19 -7.63 12.83 -0.09
CA LEU A 19 -8.59 13.84 -0.51
C LEU A 19 -9.96 13.23 -0.80
N HIS A 20 -10.01 12.02 -1.36
CA HIS A 20 -11.25 11.35 -1.69
C HIS A 20 -11.91 10.67 -0.49
N THR A 21 -11.16 9.87 0.27
CA THR A 21 -11.68 8.97 1.31
C THR A 21 -11.86 9.67 2.64
N GLU A 22 -10.98 10.62 2.98
CA GLU A 22 -11.00 11.29 4.29
C GLU A 22 -11.59 12.69 4.19
N PHE A 23 -11.30 13.43 3.11
CA PHE A 23 -11.71 14.84 2.99
C PHE A 23 -12.96 15.02 2.12
N GLY A 24 -13.49 13.96 1.52
CA GLY A 24 -14.77 13.97 0.80
C GLY A 24 -14.77 14.66 -0.56
N TYR A 25 -13.59 14.96 -1.15
CA TYR A 25 -13.53 15.53 -2.49
C TYR A 25 -13.97 14.52 -3.55
N THR A 26 -14.66 15.02 -4.59
CA THR A 26 -15.01 14.21 -5.75
C THR A 26 -13.79 13.89 -6.61
N LYS A 27 -13.79 12.75 -7.31
CA LYS A 27 -12.73 12.40 -8.27
C LYS A 27 -12.53 13.49 -9.32
N SER A 28 -13.60 14.11 -9.80
CA SER A 28 -13.54 15.19 -10.79
C SER A 28 -12.88 16.46 -10.25
N SER A 29 -13.10 16.84 -8.98
CA SER A 29 -12.44 18.01 -8.38
C SER A 29 -10.95 17.76 -8.15
N ILE A 30 -10.58 16.56 -7.70
CA ILE A 30 -9.18 16.18 -7.50
C ILE A 30 -8.46 16.11 -8.86
N ALA A 31 -9.09 15.54 -9.89
CA ALA A 31 -8.53 15.46 -11.24
C ALA A 31 -8.22 16.84 -11.82
N LYS A 32 -9.10 17.83 -11.60
CA LYS A 32 -8.86 19.23 -11.97
C LYS A 32 -7.69 19.84 -11.20
N LEU A 33 -7.64 19.66 -9.87
CA LEU A 33 -6.57 20.16 -9.01
C LEU A 33 -5.20 19.62 -9.44
N MET A 34 -5.13 18.32 -9.72
CA MET A 34 -3.89 17.61 -10.05
C MET A 34 -3.58 17.61 -11.56
N LYS A 35 -4.42 18.25 -12.38
CA LYS A 35 -4.28 18.35 -13.84
C LYS A 35 -4.12 16.99 -14.54
N ILE A 36 -4.87 15.99 -14.11
CA ILE A 36 -4.94 14.67 -14.76
C ILE A 36 -6.37 14.34 -15.20
N SER A 37 -6.53 13.34 -16.07
CA SER A 37 -7.86 12.93 -16.53
C SER A 37 -8.68 12.28 -15.40
N PRO A 38 -10.02 12.39 -15.41
CA PRO A 38 -10.88 11.71 -14.44
C PRO A 38 -10.71 10.18 -14.42
N GLN A 39 -10.42 9.57 -15.57
CA GLN A 39 -10.15 8.13 -15.69
C GLN A 39 -8.86 7.77 -14.96
N GLN A 40 -7.78 8.53 -15.19
CA GLN A 40 -6.50 8.34 -14.51
C GLN A 40 -6.64 8.57 -12.99
N MET A 41 -7.45 9.54 -12.57
CA MET A 41 -7.76 9.77 -11.16
C MET A 41 -8.45 8.57 -10.52
N GLY A 42 -9.43 7.99 -11.20
CA GLY A 42 -10.11 6.77 -10.75
C GLY A 42 -9.15 5.59 -10.56
N GLN A 43 -8.18 5.44 -11.46
CA GLN A 43 -7.12 4.44 -11.36
C GLN A 43 -6.20 4.71 -10.16
N TRP A 44 -5.74 5.95 -10.00
CA TRP A 44 -4.83 6.35 -8.91
C TRP A 44 -5.41 6.07 -7.53
N ILE A 45 -6.67 6.44 -7.30
CA ILE A 45 -7.35 6.19 -6.04
C ILE A 45 -7.47 4.69 -5.76
N ARG A 46 -7.75 3.88 -6.79
CA ARG A 46 -7.85 2.42 -6.64
C ARG A 46 -6.50 1.80 -6.30
N GLU A 47 -5.44 2.19 -6.99
CA GLU A 47 -4.08 1.71 -6.72
C GLU A 47 -3.63 2.09 -5.31
N ALA A 48 -3.84 3.34 -4.90
CA ALA A 48 -3.53 3.78 -3.55
C ALA A 48 -4.33 3.02 -2.49
N ASN A 49 -5.61 2.72 -2.73
CA ASN A 49 -6.41 1.90 -1.83
C ASN A 49 -5.80 0.50 -1.64
N TYR A 50 -5.40 -0.16 -2.73
CA TYR A 50 -4.72 -1.47 -2.63
C TYR A 50 -3.39 -1.36 -1.88
N GLU A 51 -2.59 -0.32 -2.13
CA GLU A 51 -1.34 -0.11 -1.41
C GLU A 51 -1.57 0.08 0.10
N VAL A 52 -2.62 0.83 0.49
CA VAL A 52 -2.99 1.02 1.90
C VAL A 52 -3.43 -0.30 2.54
N GLU A 53 -4.31 -1.06 1.87
CA GLU A 53 -4.77 -2.38 2.35
C GLU A 53 -3.62 -3.38 2.49
N ILE A 54 -2.75 -3.48 1.48
CA ILE A 54 -1.56 -4.35 1.52
C ILE A 54 -0.66 -3.98 2.70
N ASN A 55 -0.39 -2.70 2.90
CA ASN A 55 0.44 -2.24 4.02
C ASN A 55 -0.22 -2.53 5.37
N SER A 56 -1.55 -2.45 5.48
CA SER A 56 -2.27 -2.85 6.70
C SER A 56 -2.10 -4.34 6.96
N LEU A 57 -2.41 -5.17 5.97
CA LEU A 57 -2.31 -6.63 6.06
C LEU A 57 -0.88 -7.08 6.39
N GLN A 58 0.14 -6.45 5.80
CA GLN A 58 1.53 -6.73 6.12
C GLN A 58 1.88 -6.42 7.58
N ARG A 59 1.37 -5.31 8.13
CA ARG A 59 1.55 -4.97 9.55
C ARG A 59 0.84 -5.97 10.46
N GLU A 60 -0.37 -6.39 10.11
CA GLU A 60 -1.14 -7.38 10.86
C GLU A 60 -0.43 -8.74 10.87
N VAL A 61 0.01 -9.22 9.71
CA VAL A 61 0.80 -10.46 9.59
C VAL A 61 2.10 -10.36 10.38
N PHE A 62 2.79 -9.22 10.33
CA PHE A 62 3.99 -9.00 11.13
C PHE A 62 3.70 -9.04 12.63
N GLY A 63 2.61 -8.41 13.08
CA GLY A 63 2.17 -8.47 14.47
C GLY A 63 1.90 -9.89 14.94
N LEU A 64 1.11 -10.65 14.17
CA LEU A 64 0.85 -12.07 14.45
C LEU A 64 2.12 -12.90 14.50
N LYS A 65 3.09 -12.65 13.62
CA LYS A 65 4.40 -13.32 13.66
C LYS A 65 5.13 -13.04 14.98
N GLN A 66 5.11 -11.80 15.48
CA GLN A 66 5.74 -11.47 16.76
C GLN A 66 5.01 -12.15 17.92
N GLU A 67 3.68 -12.17 17.91
CA GLU A 67 2.87 -12.86 18.94
C GLU A 67 3.19 -14.36 18.98
N LEU A 68 3.23 -15.03 17.82
CA LEU A 68 3.62 -16.44 17.73
C LEU A 68 5.03 -16.68 18.27
N MET A 69 5.99 -15.81 17.98
CA MET A 69 7.34 -15.91 18.53
C MET A 69 7.37 -15.77 20.05
N GLN A 70 6.55 -14.89 20.62
CA GLN A 70 6.42 -14.73 22.09
C GLN A 70 5.77 -15.96 22.75
N LEU A 71 4.87 -16.64 22.04
CA LEU A 71 4.27 -17.90 22.47
C LEU A 71 5.20 -19.12 22.33
N GLY A 72 6.43 -18.92 21.85
CA GLY A 72 7.44 -19.98 21.71
C GLY A 72 7.45 -20.69 20.36
N TYR A 73 6.66 -20.24 19.38
CA TYR A 73 6.75 -20.73 18.00
C TYR A 73 7.97 -20.10 17.33
N SER A 74 8.94 -20.92 16.95
CA SER A 74 10.05 -20.48 16.10
C SER A 74 9.72 -20.74 14.63
N PRO A 75 10.18 -19.87 13.70
CA PRO A 75 10.18 -20.22 12.29
C PRO A 75 10.93 -21.54 12.14
N MET A 76 10.27 -22.60 11.65
CA MET A 76 10.97 -23.83 11.32
C MET A 76 12.08 -23.48 10.34
N LYS A 77 13.34 -23.78 10.70
CA LYS A 77 14.39 -23.94 9.69
C LYS A 77 13.83 -24.96 8.70
N SER A 78 13.78 -24.60 7.42
CA SER A 78 13.41 -25.52 6.36
C SER A 78 14.10 -26.86 6.59
N LEU A 79 13.34 -27.96 6.58
CA LEU A 79 13.88 -29.32 6.55
C LEU A 79 14.98 -29.35 5.49
N ASP A 80 16.21 -29.61 5.90
CA ASP A 80 17.30 -29.81 4.97
C ASP A 80 16.99 -31.13 4.24
N PRO A 81 16.96 -31.17 2.90
CA PRO A 81 16.76 -32.43 2.17
C PRO A 81 17.80 -33.51 2.51
N SER A 82 18.87 -33.17 3.25
CA SER A 82 19.87 -34.09 3.78
C SER A 82 19.51 -34.73 5.14
N ASP A 83 18.39 -34.37 5.77
CA ASP A 83 17.90 -34.98 7.02
C ASP A 83 17.10 -36.30 6.80
N PHE A 84 17.02 -36.80 5.56
CA PHE A 84 16.40 -38.09 5.19
C PHE A 84 17.38 -39.03 4.49
#